data_AF-A0AAD1ZV74-F1
#
_entry.id   AF-A0AAD1ZV74-F1
#
_cell.length_a   1.000
_cell.length_b   1.000
_cell.length_c   1.000
_cell.angle_alpha   90.00
_cell.angle_beta   90.00
_cell.angle_gamma   90.00
#
_symmetry.space_group_name_H-M   'P 1'
#
loop_
_entity.id
_entity.type
_entity.pdbx_description
1 polymer ?
#
loop_
_entity_poly.entity_id
_entity_poly.type
_entity_poly.pdbx_seq_one_letter_code
_entity_poly.pdbx_strand_id
1 'polypeptide(L)'
;MVCQPRARKRVHSIPRGPNGSAFQKCEKCGLSVAIALADMHKCEIKKQFTEKLKSQFGIRNSNRLKIQHQPRSAFRLFIEKLMNTCKDGNEIEMDRKGFELWKKMSKEERKPFVVQAEKINSAYVKLLLEEEKEIKWVDDEADSADIGKRNKNYDKFEMDYDSERSSGFHFF
;
A
#
# COMPACT_ATOMS: atom_id res chain seq x y z
N MET A 1 -37.43 -4.78 -31.96
CA MET A 1 -36.66 -5.15 -30.75
C MET A 1 -36.63 -3.95 -29.82
N VAL A 2 -37.24 -4.06 -28.64
CA VAL A 2 -37.26 -2.97 -27.65
C VAL A 2 -36.13 -3.22 -26.65
N CYS A 3 -35.15 -2.34 -26.59
CA CYS A 3 -34.08 -2.41 -25.59
C CYS A 3 -34.64 -2.02 -24.23
N GLN A 4 -34.83 -3.01 -23.34
CA GLN A 4 -35.17 -2.73 -21.96
C GLN A 4 -33.97 -2.07 -21.24
N PRO A 5 -34.18 -0.94 -20.53
CA PRO A 5 -33.10 -0.31 -19.79
C PRO A 5 -32.66 -1.22 -18.63
N ARG A 6 -31.37 -1.58 -18.60
CA ARG A 6 -30.79 -2.29 -17.46
C ARG A 6 -30.89 -1.42 -16.20
N ALA A 7 -31.45 -1.96 -15.13
CA ALA A 7 -31.42 -1.33 -13.82
C ALA A 7 -29.95 -1.07 -13.45
N ARG A 8 -29.55 0.21 -13.38
CA ARG A 8 -28.19 0.58 -12.94
C ARG A 8 -28.08 0.20 -11.47
N LYS A 9 -27.02 -0.52 -11.09
CA LYS A 9 -26.66 -0.72 -9.69
C LYS A 9 -26.58 0.67 -9.03
N ARG A 10 -27.46 0.94 -8.07
CA ARG A 10 -27.38 2.19 -7.31
C ARG A 10 -26.11 2.11 -6.48
N VAL A 11 -25.13 2.93 -6.82
CA VAL A 11 -23.96 3.13 -5.97
C VAL A 11 -24.47 3.91 -4.76
N HIS A 12 -24.47 3.29 -3.59
CA HIS A 12 -24.71 4.03 -2.35
C HIS A 12 -23.67 5.15 -2.26
N SER A 13 -24.13 6.36 -1.93
CA SER A 13 -23.23 7.49 -1.74
C SER A 13 -22.23 7.17 -0.63
N ILE A 14 -20.97 7.54 -0.83
CA ILE A 14 -19.94 7.42 0.21
C ILE A 14 -20.42 8.26 1.41
N PRO A 15 -20.47 7.71 2.64
CA PRO A 15 -20.93 8.45 3.80
C PRO A 15 -20.05 9.68 4.04
N ARG A 16 -20.70 10.80 4.36
CA ARG A 16 -20.08 12.12 4.58
C ARG A 16 -20.54 12.71 5.90
N GLY A 17 -19.74 13.62 6.43
CA GLY A 17 -20.02 14.29 7.69
C GLY A 17 -21.12 15.33 7.51
N PRO A 18 -21.70 15.86 8.59
CA PRO A 18 -22.72 16.90 8.52
C PRO A 18 -22.28 18.17 7.75
N ASN A 19 -20.98 18.43 7.71
CA ASN A 19 -20.34 19.51 6.97
C ASN A 19 -19.91 19.12 5.53
N GLY A 20 -20.27 17.93 5.05
CA GLY A 20 -19.85 17.38 3.76
C GLY A 20 -18.42 16.83 3.72
N SER A 21 -17.67 16.91 4.84
CA SER A 21 -16.29 16.41 4.94
C SER A 21 -16.23 14.90 4.81
N ALA A 22 -15.10 14.38 4.29
CA ALA A 22 -14.76 12.95 4.38
C ALA A 22 -14.32 12.51 5.78
N PHE A 23 -14.04 13.49 6.65
CA PHE A 23 -13.55 13.29 8.01
C PHE A 23 -14.50 13.92 9.03
N GLN A 24 -14.69 13.22 10.14
CA GLN A 24 -15.43 13.69 11.31
C GLN A 24 -14.52 13.65 12.54
N LYS A 25 -14.66 14.60 13.46
CA LYS A 25 -13.91 14.57 14.72
C LYS A 25 -14.57 13.55 15.67
N CYS A 26 -13.83 12.56 16.21
CA CYS A 26 -14.36 11.69 17.30
C CYS A 26 -14.67 12.60 18.49
N GLU A 27 -15.91 12.59 18.97
CA GLU A 27 -16.33 13.40 20.12
C GLU A 27 -15.60 13.00 21.41
N LYS A 28 -15.12 11.75 21.49
CA LYS A 28 -14.43 11.21 22.67
C LYS A 28 -12.95 11.56 22.73
N CYS A 29 -12.22 11.53 21.60
CA CYS A 29 -10.76 11.79 21.57
C CYS A 29 -10.36 13.06 20.81
N GLY A 30 -11.30 13.74 20.14
CA GLY A 30 -11.05 14.95 19.37
C GLY A 30 -10.28 14.76 18.05
N LEU A 31 -9.82 13.54 17.75
CA LEU A 31 -9.08 13.25 16.52
C LEU A 31 -10.00 13.27 15.29
N SER A 32 -9.47 13.75 14.17
CA SER A 32 -10.16 13.71 12.88
C SER A 32 -10.05 12.30 12.29
N VAL A 33 -11.18 11.62 12.16
CA VAL A 33 -11.28 10.22 11.73
C VAL A 33 -12.03 10.17 10.40
N ALA A 34 -11.57 9.34 9.47
CA ALA A 34 -12.30 9.10 8.23
C ALA A 34 -13.63 8.43 8.54
N ILE A 35 -14.73 8.94 7.98
CA ILE A 35 -16.08 8.50 8.34
C ILE A 35 -16.30 7.02 8.01
N ALA A 36 -15.71 6.54 6.92
CA ALA A 36 -15.74 5.13 6.54
C ALA A 36 -15.04 4.19 7.55
N LEU A 37 -14.21 4.74 8.45
CA LEU A 37 -13.47 4.00 9.47
C LEU A 37 -13.87 4.39 10.90
N ALA A 38 -14.96 5.15 11.07
CA ALA A 38 -15.40 5.63 12.38
C ALA A 38 -15.72 4.47 13.34
N ASP A 39 -16.35 3.40 12.85
CA ASP A 39 -16.70 2.23 13.66
C ASP A 39 -15.46 1.42 14.12
N MET A 40 -14.40 1.46 13.32
CA MET A 40 -13.11 0.82 13.64
C MET A 40 -12.19 1.72 14.46
N HIS A 41 -12.56 2.99 14.65
CA HIS A 41 -11.76 3.93 15.41
C HIS A 41 -11.91 3.66 16.91
N LYS A 42 -10.91 2.98 17.45
CA LYS A 42 -10.74 2.82 18.90
C LYS A 42 -10.28 4.17 19.46
N CYS A 43 -11.18 4.94 20.09
CA CYS A 43 -10.79 6.18 20.79
C CYS A 43 -9.98 5.75 22.05
N GLU A 44 -8.67 5.52 21.88
CA GLU A 44 -7.76 5.20 22.98
C GLU A 44 -7.62 6.42 23.89
N ILE A 45 -7.97 6.26 25.17
CA ILE A 45 -7.79 7.30 26.18
C ILE A 45 -6.28 7.48 26.36
N LYS A 46 -5.72 8.47 25.66
CA LYS A 46 -4.34 8.94 25.72
C LYS A 46 -3.29 7.84 25.87
N LYS A 47 -2.73 7.39 24.76
CA LYS A 47 -1.27 7.23 24.63
C LYS A 47 -0.89 7.23 23.16
N GLN A 48 0.26 7.84 22.90
CA GLN A 48 0.91 7.92 21.61
C GLN A 48 1.15 6.52 21.05
N PHE A 49 0.19 5.94 20.36
CA PHE A 49 0.45 4.82 19.48
C PHE A 49 0.01 5.20 18.08
N THR A 50 0.93 5.90 17.41
CA THR A 50 1.06 5.71 15.97
C THR A 50 1.55 4.28 15.74
N GLU A 51 0.68 3.30 15.97
CA GLU A 51 0.81 2.01 15.30
C GLU A 51 0.55 2.28 13.82
N LYS A 52 1.57 2.84 13.15
CA LYS A 52 1.76 2.60 11.74
C LYS A 52 1.61 1.10 11.61
N LEU A 53 0.66 0.66 10.80
CA LEU A 53 0.56 -0.73 10.36
C LEU A 53 1.96 -1.10 9.85
N LYS A 54 2.76 -1.70 10.73
CA LYS A 54 4.02 -2.30 10.35
C LYS A 54 3.56 -3.53 9.61
N SER A 55 3.57 -3.42 8.29
CA SER A 55 3.79 -4.60 7.44
C SER A 55 4.88 -5.40 8.16
N GLN A 56 4.52 -6.60 8.59
CA GLN A 56 5.42 -7.51 9.32
C GLN A 56 6.47 -8.03 8.34
N PHE A 57 7.32 -7.15 7.84
CA PHE A 57 8.66 -7.52 7.39
C PHE A 57 9.58 -7.13 8.52
N GLY A 58 9.79 -8.08 9.43
CA GLY A 58 10.74 -7.94 10.51
C GLY A 58 12.16 -7.87 9.96
N ILE A 59 12.65 -6.67 9.64
CA ILE A 59 14.10 -6.41 9.55
C ILE A 59 14.36 -5.00 10.07
N ARG A 60 14.78 -4.92 11.33
CA ARG A 60 15.48 -3.74 11.85
C ARG A 60 16.71 -3.54 10.93
N ASN A 61 16.78 -2.38 10.26
CA ASN A 61 17.83 -1.93 9.30
C ASN A 61 17.66 -2.22 7.80
N SER A 62 16.56 -2.83 7.32
CA SER A 62 16.39 -3.12 5.88
C SER A 62 16.45 -1.89 4.99
N ASN A 63 15.94 -0.74 5.42
CA ASN A 63 15.79 0.41 4.53
C ASN A 63 17.15 1.04 4.14
N ARG A 64 18.16 0.99 5.02
CA ARG A 64 19.51 1.49 4.69
C ARG A 64 20.29 0.50 3.84
N LEU A 65 20.18 -0.81 4.14
CA LEU A 65 20.79 -1.89 3.35
C LEU A 65 20.18 -2.00 1.93
N LYS A 66 18.86 -1.79 1.79
CA LYS A 66 18.16 -1.87 0.50
C LYS A 66 18.56 -0.74 -0.46
N ILE A 67 18.81 0.48 0.04
CA ILE A 67 19.16 1.64 -0.82
C ILE A 67 20.62 1.58 -1.29
N GLN A 68 21.55 1.16 -0.42
CA GLN A 68 22.98 1.19 -0.73
C GLN A 68 23.41 0.14 -1.77
N HIS A 69 22.63 -0.93 -1.91
CA HIS A 69 22.88 -1.94 -2.92
C HIS A 69 21.96 -1.85 -4.13
N GLN A 70 21.00 -0.91 -4.18
CA GLN A 70 20.13 -0.80 -5.34
C GLN A 70 20.96 -0.54 -6.62
N PRO A 71 20.66 -1.22 -7.73
CA PRO A 71 21.47 -1.08 -8.94
C PRO A 71 21.37 0.35 -9.46
N ARG A 72 22.52 0.97 -9.70
CA ARG A 72 22.64 2.32 -10.26
C ARG A 72 23.21 2.25 -11.66
N SER A 73 22.68 3.06 -12.56
CA SER A 73 23.22 3.17 -13.92
C SER A 73 24.56 3.92 -13.90
N ALA A 74 25.41 3.64 -14.90
CA ALA A 74 26.68 4.36 -15.09
C ALA A 74 26.47 5.89 -15.18
N PHE A 75 25.40 6.31 -15.86
CA PHE A 75 25.03 7.73 -15.94
C PHE A 75 24.69 8.32 -14.58
N ARG A 76 23.94 7.60 -13.72
CA ARG A 76 23.58 8.11 -12.40
C ARG A 76 24.80 8.32 -11.51
N LEU A 77 25.76 7.39 -11.54
CA LEU A 77 27.03 7.53 -10.82
C LEU A 77 27.84 8.74 -11.31
N PHE A 78 27.79 9.02 -12.61
CA PHE A 78 28.41 10.20 -13.18
C PHE A 78 27.74 11.49 -12.73
N ILE A 79 26.41 11.57 -12.75
CA ILE A 79 25.67 12.74 -12.27
C ILE A 79 25.92 12.98 -10.78
N GLU A 80 25.93 11.93 -9.95
CA GLU A 80 26.26 12.05 -8.52
C GLU A 80 27.66 12.62 -8.32
N LYS A 81 28.64 12.16 -9.13
CA LYS A 81 29.99 12.72 -9.10
C LYS A 81 30.02 14.19 -9.51
N LEU A 82 29.27 14.59 -10.54
CA LEU A 82 29.15 15.98 -10.96
C LEU A 82 28.48 16.86 -9.92
N MET A 83 27.37 16.40 -9.32
CA MET A 83 26.66 17.12 -8.26
C MET A 83 27.56 17.33 -7.04
N ASN A 84 28.38 16.33 -6.67
CA ASN A 84 29.34 16.49 -5.58
C ASN A 84 30.42 17.56 -5.87
N THR A 85 30.71 17.84 -7.14
CA THR A 85 31.66 18.90 -7.53
C THR A 85 31.04 20.29 -7.65
N CYS A 86 29.72 20.37 -7.87
CA CYS A 86 28.99 21.63 -8.03
C CYS A 86 28.27 21.99 -6.73
N LYS A 87 28.58 23.16 -6.15
CA LYS A 87 27.90 23.67 -4.95
C LYS A 87 26.55 24.35 -5.26
N ASP A 88 26.17 24.44 -6.54
CA ASP A 88 24.92 25.06 -6.98
C ASP A 88 23.73 24.11 -6.80
N GLY A 89 22.70 24.58 -6.11
CA GLY A 89 21.49 23.82 -5.77
C GLY A 89 20.51 23.59 -6.92
N ASN A 90 20.87 23.88 -8.17
CA ASN A 90 19.99 23.70 -9.33
C ASN A 90 20.11 22.27 -9.91
N GLU A 91 19.54 21.28 -9.22
CA GLU A 91 19.58 19.87 -9.63
C GLU A 91 19.07 19.63 -11.07
N ILE A 92 17.99 20.30 -11.47
CA ILE A 92 17.38 20.16 -12.80
C ILE A 92 18.33 20.66 -13.89
N GLU A 93 19.02 21.77 -13.64
CA GLU A 93 19.96 22.33 -14.61
C GLU A 93 21.22 21.47 -14.72
N MET A 94 21.66 20.91 -13.59
CA MET A 94 22.77 19.96 -13.54
C MET A 94 22.46 18.66 -14.28
N ASP A 95 21.25 18.13 -14.16
CA ASP A 95 20.82 16.95 -14.92
C ASP A 95 20.85 17.22 -16.43
N ARG A 96 20.38 18.40 -16.87
CA ARG A 96 20.44 18.80 -18.29
C ARG A 96 21.87 18.93 -18.79
N LYS A 97 22.73 19.66 -18.07
CA LYS A 97 24.15 19.84 -18.42
C LYS A 97 24.91 18.51 -18.40
N GLY A 98 24.65 17.70 -17.38
CA GLY A 98 25.24 16.38 -17.22
C GLY A 98 24.83 15.44 -18.35
N PHE A 99 23.58 15.46 -18.80
CA PHE A 99 23.14 14.68 -19.95
C PHE A 99 23.89 15.08 -21.24
N GLU A 100 23.99 16.38 -21.52
CA GLU A 100 24.73 16.88 -22.69
C GLU A 100 26.23 16.53 -22.62
N LEU A 101 26.84 16.63 -21.44
CA LEU A 101 28.22 16.22 -21.22
C LEU A 101 28.38 14.72 -21.41
N TRP A 102 27.48 13.91 -20.85
CA TRP A 102 27.49 12.46 -21.02
C TRP A 102 27.43 12.07 -22.49
N LYS A 103 26.55 12.69 -23.28
CA LYS A 103 26.43 12.45 -24.72
C LYS A 103 27.73 12.75 -25.49
N LYS A 104 28.44 13.81 -25.10
CA LYS A 104 29.73 14.21 -25.70
C LYS A 104 30.91 13.33 -25.27
N MET A 105 30.85 12.73 -24.08
CA MET A 105 31.94 11.87 -23.58
C MET A 105 32.17 10.64 -24.47
N SER A 106 33.43 10.27 -24.63
CA SER A 106 33.82 9.07 -25.36
C SER A 106 33.49 7.79 -24.60
N LYS A 107 33.52 6.63 -25.28
CA LYS A 107 33.32 5.33 -24.62
C LYS A 107 34.34 5.12 -23.50
N GLU A 108 35.56 5.60 -23.68
CA GLU A 108 36.66 5.40 -22.73
C GLU A 108 36.48 6.19 -21.44
N GLU A 109 36.00 7.42 -21.55
CA GLU A 109 35.67 8.27 -20.39
C GLU A 109 34.49 7.71 -19.59
N ARG A 110 33.58 7.00 -20.27
CA ARG A 110 32.43 6.33 -19.63
C ARG A 110 32.79 4.99 -18.98
N LYS A 111 33.84 4.30 -19.44
CA LYS A 111 34.30 2.99 -18.91
C LYS A 111 34.34 2.93 -17.37
N PRO A 112 34.96 3.87 -16.63
CA PRO A 112 35.04 3.78 -15.17
C PRO A 112 33.66 3.76 -14.50
N PHE A 113 32.69 4.52 -15.02
CA PHE A 113 31.34 4.54 -14.48
C PHE A 113 30.56 3.27 -14.81
N VAL A 114 30.80 2.67 -15.98
CA VAL A 114 30.20 1.38 -16.38
C VAL A 114 30.70 0.26 -15.47
N VAL A 115 32.02 0.17 -15.27
CA VAL A 115 32.62 -0.84 -14.37
C VAL A 115 32.12 -0.68 -12.93
N GLN A 116 31.97 0.55 -12.44
CA GLN A 116 31.41 0.80 -11.12
C GLN A 116 29.93 0.40 -11.02
N ALA A 117 29.12 0.70 -12.04
CA ALA A 117 27.71 0.31 -12.10
C ALA A 117 27.55 -1.22 -12.09
N GLU A 118 28.38 -1.95 -12.86
CA GLU A 118 28.40 -3.41 -12.87
C GLU A 118 28.78 -4.01 -11.52
N LYS A 119 29.75 -3.39 -10.82
CA LYS A 119 30.12 -3.80 -9.45
C LYS A 119 28.97 -3.62 -8.46
N ILE A 120 28.24 -2.51 -8.52
CA ILE A 120 27.08 -2.28 -7.64
C ILE A 120 25.96 -3.26 -7.99
N ASN A 121 25.68 -3.47 -9.28
CA ASN A 121 24.66 -4.40 -9.74
C ASN A 121 24.97 -5.86 -9.35
N SER A 122 26.21 -6.29 -9.45
CA SER A 122 26.59 -7.66 -9.03
C SER A 122 26.47 -7.85 -7.52
N ALA A 123 26.84 -6.84 -6.71
CA ALA A 123 26.61 -6.86 -5.27
C ALA A 123 25.11 -6.94 -4.92
N TYR A 124 24.27 -6.21 -5.65
CA TYR A 124 22.81 -6.25 -5.50
C TYR A 124 22.23 -7.65 -5.76
N VAL A 125 22.58 -8.23 -6.91
CA VAL A 125 22.10 -9.55 -7.31
C VAL A 125 22.53 -10.61 -6.30
N LYS A 126 23.76 -10.52 -5.79
CA LYS A 126 24.24 -11.43 -4.74
C LYS A 126 23.39 -11.34 -3.46
N LEU A 127 22.97 -10.14 -3.06
CA LEU A 127 22.13 -9.94 -1.88
C LEU A 127 20.71 -10.48 -2.10
N LEU A 128 20.12 -10.28 -3.28
CA LEU A 128 18.81 -10.85 -3.60
C LEU A 128 18.82 -12.37 -3.50
N LEU A 129 19.87 -13.02 -3.99
CA LEU A 129 20.03 -14.48 -3.90
C LEU A 129 20.21 -14.97 -2.46
N GLU A 130 20.77 -14.16 -1.57
CA GLU A 130 20.89 -14.51 -0.15
C GLU A 130 19.54 -14.34 0.57
N GLU A 131 18.83 -13.24 0.29
CA GLU A 131 17.46 -13.00 0.81
C GLU A 131 16.51 -14.13 0.38
N GLU A 132 16.59 -14.59 -0.86
CA GLU A 132 15.78 -15.72 -1.36
C GLU A 132 16.03 -17.02 -0.57
N LYS A 133 17.29 -17.30 -0.19
CA LYS A 133 17.62 -18.48 0.63
C LYS A 133 17.16 -18.36 2.07
N GLU A 134 17.15 -17.14 2.62
CA GLU A 134 16.70 -16.87 3.98
C GLU A 134 15.16 -16.92 4.13
N ILE A 135 14.41 -16.76 3.03
CA ILE A 135 12.96 -16.96 3.01
C ILE A 135 12.67 -18.45 3.23
N LYS A 136 12.60 -18.83 4.51
CA LYS A 136 12.02 -20.10 4.94
C LYS A 136 10.53 -20.03 4.61
N TRP A 137 10.06 -20.92 3.73
CA TRP A 137 8.64 -21.16 3.52
C TRP A 137 7.98 -21.36 4.88
N VAL A 138 7.17 -20.39 5.30
CA VAL A 138 6.30 -20.56 6.46
C VAL A 138 5.14 -21.38 5.93
N ASP A 139 4.98 -22.59 6.48
CA ASP A 139 3.79 -23.40 6.26
C ASP A 139 2.58 -22.54 6.63
N ASP A 140 1.74 -22.25 5.66
CA ASP A 140 0.56 -21.42 5.79
C ASP A 140 -0.62 -22.21 6.37
N GLU A 141 -0.35 -23.36 7.00
CA GLU A 141 -1.31 -24.15 7.76
C GLU A 141 -1.95 -23.28 8.84
N ALA A 142 -3.08 -22.69 8.45
CA ALA A 142 -3.91 -21.87 9.29
C ALA A 142 -4.43 -22.72 10.43
N ASP A 143 -3.89 -22.53 11.63
CA ASP A 143 -4.44 -23.04 12.89
C ASP A 143 -5.86 -22.46 13.10
N SER A 144 -6.83 -23.10 12.44
CA SER A 144 -8.25 -22.75 12.44
C SER A 144 -8.98 -23.34 13.64
N ALA A 145 -8.25 -23.64 14.72
CA ALA A 145 -8.75 -24.43 15.83
C ALA A 145 -8.77 -23.64 17.15
N ASP A 146 -9.48 -22.52 17.20
CA ASP A 146 -10.21 -22.16 18.43
C ASP A 146 -11.35 -21.15 18.18
N ILE A 147 -12.51 -21.67 17.76
CA ILE A 147 -13.80 -21.03 18.06
C ILE A 147 -14.55 -21.98 19.01
N GLY A 148 -13.92 -22.33 20.13
CA GLY A 148 -14.58 -22.92 21.27
C GLY A 148 -15.33 -21.85 22.07
N LYS A 149 -16.66 -21.96 22.10
CA LYS A 149 -17.61 -21.25 22.99
C LYS A 149 -18.14 -19.90 22.50
N ARG A 150 -18.95 -19.94 21.43
CA ARG A 150 -20.04 -18.96 21.28
C ARG A 150 -21.18 -19.38 22.23
N ASN A 151 -21.51 -18.51 23.18
CA ASN A 151 -22.60 -18.69 24.13
C ASN A 151 -23.91 -19.03 23.40
N LYS A 152 -24.53 -20.13 23.80
CA LYS A 152 -25.90 -20.49 23.42
C LYS A 152 -26.83 -19.50 24.10
N ASN A 153 -27.40 -18.57 23.33
CA ASN A 153 -28.63 -17.83 23.63
C ASN A 153 -29.08 -17.18 22.33
N TYR A 154 -29.64 -17.99 21.44
CA TYR A 154 -30.59 -17.52 20.44
C TYR A 154 -31.78 -18.47 20.55
N ASP A 155 -32.63 -18.17 21.53
CA ASP A 155 -33.95 -18.75 21.61
C ASP A 155 -34.77 -18.26 20.41
N LYS A 156 -35.29 -19.24 19.68
CA LYS A 156 -36.64 -19.29 19.16
C LYS A 156 -37.14 -18.03 18.42
N PHE A 157 -37.03 -18.05 17.10
CA PHE A 157 -38.14 -17.59 16.26
C PHE A 157 -38.51 -18.69 15.28
N GLU A 158 -39.72 -19.20 15.50
CA GLU A 158 -40.41 -20.26 14.78
C GLU A 158 -40.53 -19.89 13.29
N MET A 159 -40.19 -20.85 12.42
CA MET A 159 -40.51 -20.75 11.00
C MET A 159 -41.95 -21.19 10.80
N ASP A 160 -42.79 -20.33 10.23
CA ASP A 160 -43.98 -20.79 9.51
C ASP A 160 -43.82 -20.43 8.04
N TYR A 161 -43.56 -21.48 7.27
CA TYR A 161 -43.74 -21.56 5.83
C TYR A 161 -45.24 -21.65 5.58
N ASP A 162 -45.82 -20.69 4.87
CA ASP A 162 -47.10 -20.92 4.20
C ASP A 162 -46.92 -20.75 2.69
N SER A 163 -47.11 -21.86 2.01
CA SER A 163 -46.98 -22.04 0.57
C SER A 163 -48.35 -22.47 0.07
N GLU A 164 -49.07 -21.59 -0.62
CA GLU A 164 -50.04 -21.87 -1.70
C GLU A 164 -50.70 -20.54 -2.13
N ARG A 165 -50.44 -20.03 -3.33
CA ARG A 165 -51.20 -20.29 -4.57
C ARG A 165 -52.70 -20.01 -4.40
N SER A 166 -53.16 -18.89 -5.00
CA SER A 166 -54.24 -18.84 -6.00
C SER A 166 -55.10 -17.58 -5.87
N SER A 167 -55.24 -16.89 -7.01
CA SER A 167 -56.44 -16.19 -7.50
C SER A 167 -57.18 -15.20 -6.60
N GLY A 168 -57.35 -13.98 -7.14
CA GLY A 168 -58.65 -13.31 -7.04
C GLY A 168 -58.58 -11.84 -6.67
N PHE A 169 -58.86 -11.00 -7.66
CA PHE A 169 -59.43 -9.66 -7.48
C PHE A 169 -60.56 -9.66 -6.43
N HIS A 170 -60.60 -8.66 -5.54
CA HIS A 170 -61.78 -7.81 -5.40
C HIS A 170 -61.49 -6.50 -4.65
N PHE A 171 -62.07 -5.43 -5.18
CA PHE A 171 -62.17 -4.05 -4.67
C PHE A 171 -62.81 -3.97 -3.29
N PHE A 172 -62.39 -2.96 -2.49
CA PHE A 172 -63.17 -1.74 -2.19
C PHE A 172 -62.24 -0.60 -1.79
#